data_AF-A0A6L8B6N0-F1
#
_entry.id   AF-A0A6L8B6N0-F1
#
_cell.length_a   1.000
_cell.length_b   1.000
_cell.length_c   1.000
_cell.angle_alpha   90.00
_cell.angle_beta   90.00
_cell.angle_gamma   90.00
#
_symmetry.space_group_name_H-M   'P 1'
#
loop_
_entity.id
_entity.type
_entity.pdbx_description
1 polymer ?
#
loop_
_entity_poly.entity_id
_entity_poly.type
_entity_poly.pdbx_seq_one_letter_code
_entity_poly.pdbx_strand_id
1 'polypeptide(L)' 'MQESKFYQLQRERFFRENTIDNTLALLQDRFHPEAVSAVKPLLHSIEDVPRLKQLLLAASKVPNIETFSQLLCE' A
#
# COMPACT_ATOMS: atom_id res chain seq x y z
N MET A 1 -5.58 -28.97 11.82
CA MET A 1 -6.72 -28.10 11.45
C MET A 1 -6.40 -27.48 10.10
N GLN A 2 -7.14 -27.81 9.04
CA GLN A 2 -7.07 -27.02 7.81
C GLN A 2 -7.89 -25.75 8.04
N GLU A 3 -7.27 -24.58 7.92
CA GLU A 3 -7.99 -23.32 7.93
C GLU A 3 -9.01 -23.31 6.79
N SER A 4 -10.22 -22.84 7.04
CA SER A 4 -11.22 -22.73 5.98
C SER A 4 -10.76 -21.69 4.94
N LYS A 5 -11.13 -21.89 3.68
CA LYS A 5 -10.85 -20.93 2.59
C LYS A 5 -11.33 -19.52 2.94
N PHE A 6 -12.42 -19.40 3.70
CA PHE A 6 -12.93 -18.12 4.19
C PHE A 6 -11.94 -17.42 5.13
N TYR A 7 -11.34 -18.15 6.08
CA TYR A 7 -10.32 -17.57 6.97
C TYR A 7 -9.08 -17.12 6.20
N GLN A 8 -8.66 -17.88 5.18
CA GLN A 8 -7.52 -17.50 4.34
C GLN A 8 -7.80 -16.19 3.58
N LEU A 9 -8.98 -16.07 2.95
CA LEU A 9 -9.40 -14.86 2.26
C LEU A 9 -9.50 -13.64 3.18
N GLN A 10 -10.05 -13.81 4.39
CA GLN A 10 -10.13 -12.73 5.36
C GLN A 10 -8.75 -12.27 5.82
N ARG A 11 -7.85 -13.22 6.06
CA ARG A 11 -6.47 -12.93 6.45
C ARG A 11 -5.73 -12.19 5.34
N GLU A 12 -5.88 -12.61 4.08
CA GLU A 12 -5.28 -11.93 2.93
C GLU A 12 -5.81 -10.49 2.79
N ARG A 13 -7.13 -10.28 2.92
CA ARG A 13 -7.72 -8.94 2.94
C ARG A 13 -7.17 -8.08 4.06
N PHE A 14 -7.08 -8.63 5.27
CA PHE A 14 -6.52 -7.93 6.42
C PHE A 14 -5.06 -7.52 6.19
N PHE A 15 -4.23 -8.42 5.65
CA PHE A 15 -2.85 -8.10 5.30
C PHE A 15 -2.77 -7.03 4.23
N ARG A 16 -3.64 -7.06 3.22
CA ARG A 16 -3.70 -6.06 2.15
C ARG A 16 -4.00 -4.67 2.72
N GLU A 17 -5.09 -4.53 3.45
CA GLU A 17 -5.51 -3.25 4.02
C GLU A 17 -4.46 -2.70 5.00
N ASN A 18 -3.93 -3.54 5.89
CA ASN A 18 -2.89 -3.13 6.83
C ASN A 18 -1.60 -2.66 6.12
N THR A 19 -1.22 -3.31 5.01
CA THR A 19 -0.07 -2.87 4.20
C THR A 19 -0.34 -1.53 3.54
N ILE A 20 -1.55 -1.29 3.04
CA ILE A 20 -1.96 0.00 2.47
C ILE A 20 -1.93 1.09 3.55
N ASP A 21 -2.52 0.84 4.71
CA ASP A 21 -2.56 1.80 5.83
C ASP A 21 -1.17 2.20 6.29
N ASN A 22 -0.25 1.24 6.46
CA ASN A 22 1.14 1.52 6.81
C ASN A 22 1.86 2.32 5.73
N THR A 23 1.58 2.04 4.46
CA THR A 23 2.16 2.78 3.33
C THR A 23 1.68 4.23 3.36
N LEU A 24 0.39 4.46 3.55
CA LEU A 24 -0.19 5.80 3.64
C LEU A 24 0.34 6.57 4.85
N ALA A 25 0.47 5.92 6.01
CA ALA A 25 1.02 6.54 7.21
C ALA A 25 2.47 7.02 6.97
N LEU A 26 3.32 6.20 6.34
CA LEU A 26 4.68 6.59 5.99
C LEU A 26 4.72 7.75 4.98
N LEU A 27 3.83 7.74 3.99
CA LEU A 27 3.77 8.83 3.02
C LEU A 27 3.28 10.13 3.66
N GLN A 28 2.31 10.06 4.59
CA GLN A 28 1.78 11.23 5.31
C GLN A 28 2.80 11.84 6.28
N ASP A 29 3.68 11.02 6.87
CA ASP A 29 4.78 11.51 7.70
C ASP A 29 5.82 12.31 6.88
N ARG A 30 5.99 11.94 5.60
CA ARG A 30 7.05 12.48 4.73
C ARG A 30 6.59 13.58 3.77
N PHE A 31 5.33 13.53 3.35
CA PHE A 31 4.81 14.34 2.25
C PHE A 31 3.49 15.04 2.61
N HIS A 32 3.12 16.04 1.83
CA HIS A 32 1.91 16.83 2.09
C HIS A 32 0.64 15.96 2.01
N PRO A 33 -0.30 16.06 2.96
CA PRO A 33 -1.49 15.22 3.02
C PRO A 33 -2.32 15.19 1.73
N GLU A 34 -2.42 16.32 1.03
CA GLU A 34 -3.13 16.47 -0.24
C GLU A 34 -2.51 15.61 -1.34
N ALA A 35 -1.18 15.57 -1.40
CA ALA A 35 -0.47 14.75 -2.38
C ALA A 35 -0.61 13.26 -2.06
N VAL A 36 -0.62 12.89 -0.77
CA VAL A 36 -0.88 11.50 -0.36
C VAL A 36 -2.32 11.09 -0.64
N SER A 37 -3.28 12.00 -0.48
CA SER A 37 -4.69 11.77 -0.81
C SER A 37 -4.87 11.40 -2.29
N ALA A 38 -4.07 12.00 -3.20
CA ALA A 38 -4.12 11.71 -4.62
C ALA A 38 -3.65 10.29 -4.98
N VAL A 39 -2.70 9.71 -4.24
CA VAL A 39 -2.17 8.36 -4.51
C VAL A 39 -2.96 7.25 -3.81
N LYS A 40 -3.73 7.59 -2.77
CA LYS A 40 -4.52 6.63 -1.99
C LYS A 40 -5.44 5.73 -2.84
N PRO A 41 -6.24 6.25 -3.80
CA PRO A 41 -7.09 5.41 -4.64
C PRO A 41 -6.30 4.40 -5.48
N LEU A 42 -5.13 4.81 -5.99
CA LEU A 42 -4.25 3.94 -6.78
C LEU A 42 -3.72 2.79 -5.92
N LEU A 43 -3.25 3.08 -4.70
CA LEU A 43 -2.85 2.07 -3.71
C LEU A 43 -3.96 1.04 -3.41
N HIS A 44 -5.20 1.50 -3.24
CA HIS A 44 -6.33 0.59 -2.97
C HIS A 44 -6.73 -0.28 -4.17
N SER A 45 -6.38 0.12 -5.40
CA SER A 45 -6.65 -0.66 -6.61
C SER A 45 -5.72 -1.87 -6.79
N ILE A 46 -4.63 -1.94 -6.02
CA ILE A 46 -3.65 -3.04 -6.09
C ILE A 46 -4.16 -4.23 -5.28
N GLU A 47 -4.43 -5.34 -5.97
CA GLU A 47 -4.81 -6.61 -5.35
C GLU A 47 -3.60 -7.47 -4.95
N ASP A 48 -2.45 -7.25 -5.60
CA ASP A 48 -1.21 -7.99 -5.38
C ASP A 48 -0.54 -7.56 -4.06
N VAL A 49 -0.66 -8.41 -3.04
CA VAL A 49 -0.04 -8.20 -1.71
C VAL A 49 1.49 -8.14 -1.77
N PRO A 50 2.21 -9.05 -2.47
CA PRO A 50 3.64 -8.87 -2.76
C PRO A 50 4.00 -7.50 -3.34
N ARG A 51 3.24 -6.98 -4.32
CA ARG A 51 3.46 -5.64 -4.88
C ARG A 51 3.27 -4.54 -3.83
N LEU A 52 2.23 -4.62 -3.02
CA LEU A 52 2.00 -3.67 -1.91
C LEU A 52 3.16 -3.67 -0.90
N LYS A 53 3.76 -4.83 -0.60
CA LYS A 53 4.93 -4.90 0.29
C LYS A 53 6.15 -4.20 -0.31
N GLN A 54 6.37 -4.32 -1.63
CA GLN A 54 7.45 -3.60 -2.30
C GLN A 54 7.23 -2.09 -2.24
N LEU A 55 5.99 -1.65 -2.46
CA LEU A 55 5.60 -0.25 -2.36
C LEU A 55 5.79 0.30 -0.94
N LEU A 56 5.43 -0.47 0.09
CA LEU A 56 5.70 -0.10 1.48
C LEU A 56 7.20 0.15 1.74
N LEU A 57 8.07 -0.71 1.22
CA LEU A 57 9.52 -0.56 1.33
C LEU A 57 10.06 0.62 0.50
N ALA A 58 9.41 0.94 -0.62
CA ALA A 58 9.78 2.08 -1.46
C ALA A 58 9.30 3.42 -0.86
N ALA A 59 8.17 3.42 -0.16
CA ALA A 59 7.55 4.61 0.44
C ALA A 59 8.48 5.34 1.43
N SER A 60 9.42 4.63 2.07
CA SER A 60 10.44 5.22 2.94
C SER A 60 11.70 5.72 2.21
N LYS A 61 11.89 5.33 0.94
CA LYS A 61 13.12 5.57 0.17
C LYS A 61 12.96 6.60 -0.95
N VAL A 62 11.74 6.73 -1.50
CA VAL A 62 11.49 7.68 -2.59
C VAL A 62 11.78 9.13 -2.16
N PRO A 63 12.33 9.98 -3.05
CA PRO A 63 12.69 11.36 -2.72
C PRO A 63 11.47 12.29 -2.66
N ASN A 64 10.39 11.96 -3.37
CA ASN A 64 9.16 12.75 -3.43
C ASN A 64 7.95 11.87 -3.79
N ILE A 65 6.76 12.44 -3.69
CA ILE A 65 5.49 11.76 -3.93
C ILE A 65 5.26 11.45 -5.42
N GLU A 66 5.83 12.24 -6.33
CA GLU A 66 5.76 12.01 -7.77
C GLU A 66 6.50 10.72 -8.16
N THR A 67 7.67 10.48 -7.57
CA THR A 67 8.45 9.24 -7.78
C THR A 67 7.67 8.04 -7.27
N PHE A 68 6.99 8.18 -6.12
CA PHE A 68 6.12 7.11 -5.62
C PHE A 68 4.92 6.87 -6.54
N SER A 69 4.32 7.93 -7.07
CA SER A 69 3.20 7.84 -8.01
C SER A 69 3.59 7.13 -9.30
N GLN A 70 4.81 7.34 -9.79
CA GLN A 70 5.34 6.60 -10.93
C GLN A 70 5.43 5.09 -10.66
N LEU A 71 5.91 4.70 -9.47
CA LEU A 71 5.97 3.29 -9.06
C LEU A 71 4.57 2.65 -8.95
N LEU A 72 3.50 3.42 -8.74
CA LEU A 72 2.13 2.88 -8.72
C LEU A 72 1.59 2.57 -10.13
N CYS A 73 2.16 3.19 -11.16
CA CYS A 73 1.73 3.06 -12.55
C CYS A 73 2.57 2.03 -13.35
N GLU A 74 3.61 1.47 -12.73
CA GLU A 74 4.42 0.35 -13.24
C GLU A 74 3.78 -1.01 -12.92
#